data_AF-A0A9X3BEF2-F1
#
_entry.id   AF-A0A9X3BEF2-F1
#
_cell.length_a   1.000
_cell.length_b   1.000
_cell.length_c   1.000
_cell.angle_alpha   90.00
_cell.angle_beta   90.00
_cell.angle_gamma   90.00
#
_symmetry.space_group_name_H-M   'P 1'
#
loop_
_entity.id
_entity.type
_entity.pdbx_description
1 polymer ?
#
loop_
_entity_poly.entity_id
_entity_poly.type
_entity_poly.pdbx_seq_one_letter_code
_entity_poly.pdbx_strand_id
1 'polypeptide(L)'
;GPEDAVRVVAALPLAVTDDVDAARAEAAEQFAIYGTLPSYRAMLDREGYAGPQDAAIIGDEATVRDRLAGLRSAGVDEFVGAAFAADPEVRARTRALLRAVDTDG
;
A
#
# COMPACT_ATOMS: atom_id res chain seq x y z
N GLY A 1 -4.41 -20.75 25.95
CA GLY A 1 -5.07 -21.10 24.67
C GLY A 1 -4.43 -20.29 23.56
N PRO A 2 -5.05 -20.08 22.39
CA PRO A 2 -4.53 -19.18 21.34
C PRO A 2 -4.69 -17.70 21.75
N GLU A 3 -4.09 -17.34 22.88
CA GLU A 3 -4.17 -16.04 23.53
C GLU A 3 -2.90 -15.20 23.26
N ASP A 4 -1.93 -15.77 22.53
CA ASP A 4 -0.63 -15.16 22.18
C ASP A 4 -0.37 -15.05 20.66
N ALA A 5 -1.37 -15.29 19.81
CA ALA A 5 -1.23 -15.04 18.37
C ALA A 5 -1.51 -13.56 18.08
N VAL A 6 -0.49 -12.71 18.25
CA VAL A 6 -0.53 -11.32 17.77
C VAL A 6 -0.74 -11.37 16.25
N ARG A 7 -1.86 -10.82 15.77
CA ARG A 7 -2.09 -10.65 14.33
C ARG A 7 -1.65 -9.26 13.90
N VAL A 8 -0.76 -9.19 12.93
CA VAL A 8 -0.29 -7.95 12.35
C VAL A 8 -1.15 -7.61 11.13
N VAL A 9 -1.85 -6.48 11.18
CA VAL A 9 -2.64 -5.96 10.06
C VAL A 9 -1.91 -4.76 9.45
N ALA A 10 -1.66 -4.80 8.13
CA ALA A 10 -1.10 -3.68 7.39
C ALA A 10 -2.16 -3.08 6.45
N ALA A 11 -2.53 -1.82 6.68
CA ALA A 11 -3.39 -1.06 5.77
C ALA A 11 -2.54 -0.06 4.99
N LEU A 12 -2.33 -0.29 3.69
CA LEU A 12 -1.49 0.56 2.85
C LEU A 12 -2.24 1.05 1.61
N PRO A 13 -1.99 2.31 1.17
CA PRO A 13 -2.46 2.77 -0.13
C PRO A 13 -1.88 1.92 -1.26
N LEU A 14 -2.71 1.59 -2.25
CA LEU A 14 -2.30 0.72 -3.35
C LEU A 14 -2.91 1.16 -4.68
N ALA A 15 -2.10 1.13 -5.74
CA ALA A 15 -2.54 1.37 -7.12
C ALA A 15 -1.81 0.45 -8.10
N VAL A 16 -2.58 -0.31 -8.88
CA VAL A 16 -2.07 -1.15 -9.96
C VAL A 16 -2.15 -0.39 -11.28
N THR A 17 -1.00 0.07 -11.78
CA THR A 17 -0.90 0.90 -12.98
C THR A 17 0.46 0.73 -13.65
N ASP A 18 0.49 0.94 -14.96
CA ASP A 18 1.73 1.03 -15.74
C ASP A 18 2.31 2.46 -15.69
N ASP A 19 1.50 3.48 -15.34
CA ASP A 19 1.92 4.86 -15.14
C ASP A 19 2.22 5.13 -13.66
N VAL A 20 3.38 4.64 -13.22
CA VAL A 20 3.85 4.73 -11.83
C VAL A 20 4.10 6.19 -11.43
N ASP A 21 4.61 7.00 -12.34
CA ASP A 21 4.95 8.39 -12.06
C ASP A 21 3.70 9.24 -11.82
N ALA A 22 2.65 9.07 -12.63
CA ALA A 22 1.37 9.75 -12.40
C ALA A 22 0.72 9.32 -11.08
N ALA A 23 0.70 8.02 -10.77
CA ALA A 23 0.13 7.54 -9.52
C ALA A 23 0.94 7.99 -8.28
N ARG A 24 2.27 8.14 -8.40
CA ARG A 24 3.10 8.73 -7.33
C ARG A 24 2.81 10.21 -7.13
N ALA A 25 2.61 10.96 -8.21
CA ALA A 25 2.21 12.37 -8.12
C ALA A 25 0.85 12.54 -7.45
N GLU A 26 -0.12 11.70 -7.83
CA GLU A 26 -1.44 11.67 -7.20
C GLU A 26 -1.36 11.30 -5.71
N ALA A 27 -0.58 10.27 -5.36
CA ALA A 27 -0.35 9.89 -3.97
C ALA A 27 0.29 11.04 -3.18
N ALA A 28 1.27 11.74 -3.75
CA ALA A 28 1.91 12.88 -3.11
C ALA A 28 0.92 14.02 -2.86
N GLU A 29 0.00 14.29 -3.78
CA GLU A 29 -1.05 15.30 -3.61
C GLU A 29 -2.07 14.89 -2.55
N GLN A 30 -2.64 13.68 -2.66
CA GLN A 30 -3.65 13.17 -1.72
C GLN A 30 -3.09 13.04 -0.30
N PHE A 31 -1.82 12.65 -0.18
CA PHE A 31 -1.16 12.45 1.11
C PHE A 31 -0.34 13.66 1.57
N ALA A 32 -0.36 14.78 0.84
CA ALA A 32 0.31 16.02 1.24
C ALA A 32 -0.15 16.50 2.62
N ILE A 33 -1.44 16.32 2.95
CA ILE A 33 -2.00 16.65 4.27
C ILE A 33 -1.35 15.82 5.38
N TYR A 34 -1.06 14.53 5.15
CA TYR A 34 -0.36 13.71 6.13
C TYR A 34 1.06 14.24 6.41
N GLY A 35 1.75 14.78 5.41
CA GLY A 35 3.05 15.44 5.59
C GLY A 35 3.02 16.72 6.43
N THR A 36 1.84 17.33 6.64
CA THR A 36 1.68 18.51 7.51
C THR A 36 1.37 18.16 8.97
N LEU A 37 1.03 16.89 9.26
CA LEU A 37 0.77 16.41 10.61
C LEU A 37 2.10 16.00 11.29
N PRO A 38 2.51 16.66 12.39
CA PRO A 38 3.82 16.42 13.02
C PRO A 38 4.09 14.95 13.36
N SER A 39 3.06 14.22 13.81
CA SER A 39 3.17 12.80 14.17
C SER A 39 3.40 11.88 12.97
N TYR A 40 2.90 12.23 11.79
CA TYR A 40 3.04 11.40 10.59
C TYR A 40 4.37 11.67 9.88
N ARG A 41 4.83 12.93 9.91
CA ARG A 41 6.16 13.30 9.42
C ARG A 41 7.27 12.61 10.22
N ALA A 42 7.14 12.56 11.54
CA ALA A 42 8.05 11.82 12.41
C ALA A 42 8.07 10.31 12.15
N MET A 43 6.94 9.72 11.73
CA MET A 43 6.86 8.32 11.32
C MET A 43 7.58 8.08 9.99
N LEU A 44 7.36 8.94 8.99
CA LEU A 44 8.01 8.84 7.68
C LEU A 44 9.54 8.99 7.78
N ASP A 45 10.01 9.96 8.57
CA ASP A 45 11.45 10.16 8.82
C ASP A 45 12.10 8.96 9.52
N ARG A 46 11.36 8.27 10.40
CA ARG A 46 11.87 7.12 11.17
C ARG A 46 12.03 5.85 10.32
N GLU A 47 11.18 5.70 9.30
CA GLU A 47 11.21 4.55 8.38
C GLU A 47 12.13 4.80 7.16
N GLY A 48 12.73 5.99 7.05
CA GLY A 48 13.67 6.33 5.97
C GLY A 48 12.99 6.66 4.63
N TYR A 49 11.69 6.95 4.65
CA TYR A 49 10.91 7.30 3.46
C TYR A 49 11.08 8.78 3.12
N ALA A 50 11.28 9.09 1.83
CA ALA A 50 11.49 10.46 1.37
C ALA A 50 10.17 11.26 1.29
N GLY A 51 9.02 10.57 1.29
CA GLY A 51 7.71 11.18 1.46
C GLY A 51 6.58 10.16 1.58
N PRO A 52 5.33 10.62 1.78
CA PRO A 52 4.18 9.74 1.98
C PRO A 52 3.88 8.83 0.78
N GLN A 53 4.33 9.21 -0.42
CA GLN A 53 4.25 8.37 -1.61
C GLN A 53 5.06 7.06 -1.51
N ASP A 54 6.10 7.01 -0.67
CA ASP A 54 6.88 5.79 -0.46
C ASP A 54 6.17 4.79 0.48
N ALA A 55 5.14 5.25 1.19
CA ALA A 55 4.24 4.37 1.95
C ALA A 55 3.17 3.71 1.07
N ALA A 56 2.98 4.19 -0.17
CA ALA A 56 2.04 3.62 -1.11
C ALA A 56 2.70 2.52 -1.96
N ILE A 57 1.98 1.42 -2.17
CA ILE A 57 2.39 0.35 -3.10
C ILE A 57 1.86 0.70 -4.48
N ILE A 58 2.76 1.06 -5.40
CA ILE A 58 2.43 1.51 -6.75
C ILE A 58 3.26 0.71 -7.76
N GLY A 59 2.63 0.12 -8.75
CA GLY A 59 3.30 -0.64 -9.81
C GLY A 59 2.33 -1.45 -10.65
N ASP A 60 2.87 -2.21 -11.60
CA ASP A 60 2.11 -3.23 -12.33
C ASP A 60 1.71 -4.40 -11.43
N GLU A 61 0.90 -5.33 -11.96
CA GLU A 61 0.41 -6.47 -11.20
C GLU A 61 1.54 -7.32 -10.60
N ALA A 62 2.64 -7.53 -11.32
CA ALA A 62 3.76 -8.34 -10.86
C ALA A 62 4.50 -7.66 -9.71
N THR A 63 4.83 -6.38 -9.88
CA THR A 63 5.49 -5.55 -8.86
C THR A 63 4.67 -5.52 -7.58
N VAL A 64 3.35 -5.32 -7.70
CA VAL A 64 2.47 -5.27 -6.55
C VAL A 64 2.36 -6.63 -5.86
N ARG A 65 2.27 -7.74 -6.62
CA ARG A 65 2.27 -9.10 -6.04
C ARG A 65 3.54 -9.38 -5.24
N ASP A 66 4.70 -9.06 -5.79
CA ASP A 66 5.98 -9.30 -5.14
C ASP A 66 6.10 -8.50 -3.83
N ARG A 67 5.62 -7.25 -3.82
CA ARG A 67 5.56 -6.42 -2.61
C ARG A 67 4.64 -7.02 -1.55
N LEU A 68 3.45 -7.50 -1.94
CA LEU A 68 2.53 -8.15 -1.01
C LEU A 68 3.10 -9.46 -0.45
N ALA A 69 3.80 -10.25 -1.27
CA ALA A 69 4.49 -11.46 -0.83
C ALA A 69 5.63 -11.15 0.16
N GLY A 70 6.34 -10.04 -0.06
CA GLY A 70 7.35 -9.53 0.88
C GLY A 70 6.75 -9.17 2.24
N LEU A 71 5.59 -8.50 2.27
CA LEU A 71 4.87 -8.18 3.51
C LEU A 71 4.43 -9.43 4.27
N ARG A 72 3.85 -10.42 3.58
CA ARG A 72 3.51 -11.71 4.20
C ARG A 72 4.76 -12.38 4.80
N SER A 73 5.88 -12.37 4.07
CA SER A 73 7.16 -12.93 4.54
C SER A 73 7.74 -12.18 5.73
N ALA A 74 7.40 -10.90 5.90
CA ALA A 74 7.79 -10.08 7.04
C ALA A 74 6.88 -10.29 8.28
N GLY A 75 5.87 -11.17 8.19
CA GLY A 75 4.97 -11.50 9.30
C GLY A 75 3.67 -10.68 9.34
N VAL A 76 3.28 -10.06 8.22
CA VAL A 76 1.93 -9.46 8.10
C VAL A 76 0.91 -10.58 7.87
N ASP A 77 0.01 -10.77 8.83
CA ASP A 77 -1.06 -11.76 8.76
C ASP A 77 -2.21 -11.31 7.85
N GLU A 78 -2.55 -10.02 7.89
CA GLU A 78 -3.66 -9.46 7.11
C GLU A 78 -3.25 -8.16 6.41
N PHE A 79 -3.60 -8.05 5.13
CA PHE A 79 -3.32 -6.87 4.33
C PHE A 79 -4.61 -6.23 3.82
N VAL A 80 -4.74 -4.93 4.06
CA VAL A 80 -5.86 -4.11 3.56
C VAL A 80 -5.31 -3.14 2.52
N GLY A 81 -5.62 -3.40 1.25
CA GLY A 81 -5.25 -2.51 0.14
C GLY A 81 -6.27 -1.38 -0.04
N ALA A 82 -5.87 -0.14 0.25
CA ALA A 82 -6.70 1.04 0.02
C ALA A 82 -6.47 1.57 -1.40
N ALA A 83 -7.39 1.27 -2.32
CA ALA A 83 -7.34 1.77 -3.70
C ALA A 83 -7.55 3.29 -3.74
N PHE A 84 -6.48 4.07 -3.94
CA PHE A 84 -6.51 5.54 -3.83
C PHE A 84 -6.67 6.26 -5.18
N ALA A 85 -6.22 5.66 -6.27
CA ALA A 85 -6.21 6.30 -7.60
C ALA A 85 -7.59 6.79 -8.01
N ALA A 86 -7.71 7.97 -8.61
CA ALA A 86 -8.98 8.54 -9.07
C ALA A 86 -9.53 7.81 -10.30
N ASP A 87 -8.65 7.28 -11.13
CA ASP A 87 -8.98 6.56 -12.35
C ASP A 87 -9.77 5.25 -12.05
N PRO A 88 -10.99 5.10 -12.60
CA PRO A 88 -11.80 3.90 -12.38
C PRO A 88 -11.18 2.61 -12.93
N GLU A 89 -10.37 2.67 -14.00
CA GLU A 89 -9.68 1.50 -14.55
C GLU A 89 -8.55 1.04 -13.62
N VAL A 90 -7.76 1.97 -13.09
CA VAL A 90 -6.73 1.69 -12.07
C VAL A 90 -7.35 1.10 -10.81
N ARG A 91 -8.50 1.64 -10.36
CA ARG A 91 -9.27 1.06 -9.24
C ARG A 91 -9.74 -0.36 -9.53
N ALA A 92 -10.24 -0.61 -10.73
CA ALA A 92 -10.71 -1.92 -11.14
C ALA A 92 -9.57 -2.96 -11.19
N ARG A 93 -8.43 -2.61 -11.80
CA ARG A 93 -7.21 -3.45 -11.82
C ARG A 93 -6.72 -3.75 -10.41
N THR A 94 -6.64 -2.71 -9.56
CA THR A 94 -6.26 -2.83 -8.15
C THR A 94 -7.15 -3.83 -7.40
N ARG A 95 -8.47 -3.69 -7.53
CA ARG A 95 -9.42 -4.59 -6.87
C ARG A 95 -9.35 -6.01 -7.42
N ALA A 96 -9.17 -6.17 -8.74
CA ALA A 96 -9.03 -7.49 -9.36
C ALA A 96 -7.79 -8.21 -8.83
N LEU A 97 -6.67 -7.49 -8.68
CA LEU A 97 -5.46 -8.05 -8.12
C LEU A 97 -5.63 -8.47 -6.66
N LEU A 98 -6.19 -7.60 -5.81
CA LEU A 98 -6.42 -7.90 -4.40
C LEU A 98 -7.29 -9.14 -4.21
N ARG A 99 -8.34 -9.31 -5.04
CA ARG A 99 -9.18 -10.52 -5.02
C ARG A 99 -8.41 -11.77 -5.40
N ALA A 100 -7.54 -11.69 -6.42
CA ALA A 100 -6.75 -12.85 -6.83
C ALA A 100 -5.79 -13.30 -5.72
N VAL A 101 -5.12 -12.36 -5.06
CA VAL A 101 -4.16 -12.63 -3.97
C VAL A 101 -4.86 -13.14 -2.69
N ASP A 102 -6.12 -12.77 -2.47
CA ASP A 102 -6.96 -13.29 -1.40
C ASP A 102 -7.35 -14.76 -1.65
N THR A 103 -7.70 -15.12 -2.88
CA THR A 103 -8.03 -16.51 -3.25
C THR A 103 -6.83 -17.46 -3.31
N ASP A 104 -5.61 -16.92 -3.44
CA ASP A 104 -4.35 -17.69 -3.44
C ASP A 104 -3.81 -17.94 -2.01
N GLY A 105 -4.47 -17.39 -0.97
CA GLY A 105 -4.04 -17.44 0.44
C GLY A 105 -4.65 -18.56 1.26
#